data_AF-A0A226N5Q6-F1
#
_entry.id   AF-A0A226N5Q6-F1
#
_cell.length_a   1.000
_cell.length_b   1.000
_cell.length_c   1.000
_cell.angle_alpha   90.00
_cell.angle_beta   90.00
_cell.angle_gamma   90.00
#
_symmetry.space_group_name_H-M   'P 1'
#
loop_
_entity.id
_entity.type
_entity.pdbx_description
1 polymer ?
#
loop_
_entity_poly.entity_id
_entity_poly.type
_entity_poly.pdbx_seq_one_letter_code
_entity_poly.pdbx_strand_id
1 'polypeptide(L)'
;LMEKTDRDYYTLDDMFVSKAAKKARSGEEEEMQRRKAISEHQQLAARMEKCPFCFDSSELSKHLIIAIGTKLISRIPQGLGRRYLSVVNYKASFLICGKHKAIMEDLSTVSNSNYTFFFFKQVFRRALVKMFEAKDLDCVFIETNMSMKKRYHMVYECIPLPKEVGDMAPIYFKKAIMEADEEWSMNKKIIDLSSKDVRRSVPKGLPYFSVDFGLQGGFAHIIEDQHKFPHYFGKEIIGGMLDLEPRLWRKGVRQNFEEQRKKVLQFAQWWKPYDFTKKKE
;
A
#
# COMPACT_ATOMS: atom_id res chain seq x y z
N LEU A 1 33.00 20.95 22.56
CA LEU A 1 32.52 20.08 23.63
C LEU A 1 31.01 20.27 23.75
N MET A 2 30.20 19.21 23.79
CA MET A 2 28.80 19.34 24.22
C MET A 2 28.81 19.60 25.73
N GLU A 3 28.22 20.72 26.16
CA GLU A 3 27.98 20.98 27.59
C GLU A 3 27.10 19.87 28.14
N LYS A 4 27.53 19.25 29.25
CA LYS A 4 26.72 18.24 29.93
C LYS A 4 25.64 18.95 30.73
N THR A 5 24.41 18.46 30.63
CA THR A 5 23.29 18.89 31.48
C THR A 5 23.52 18.43 32.91
N ASP A 6 23.36 19.33 33.88
CA ASP A 6 23.25 19.01 35.30
C ASP A 6 21.81 19.23 35.73
N ARG A 7 21.21 18.23 36.41
CA ARG A 7 19.76 18.13 36.68
C ARG A 7 19.15 19.34 37.40
N ASP A 8 19.96 20.12 38.11
CA ASP A 8 19.47 21.18 39.00
C ASP A 8 19.79 22.62 38.53
N TYR A 9 20.78 22.83 37.65
CA TYR A 9 21.24 24.18 37.29
C TYR A 9 21.46 24.40 35.79
N TYR A 10 21.61 23.32 35.01
CA TYR A 10 21.70 23.41 33.55
C TYR A 10 20.83 22.32 32.93
N THR A 11 19.55 22.64 32.86
CA THR A 11 18.53 21.73 32.35
C THR A 11 18.58 21.65 30.82
N LEU A 12 17.83 20.71 30.26
CA LEU A 12 17.69 20.61 28.80
C LEU A 12 17.09 21.89 28.21
N ASP A 13 16.20 22.56 28.93
CA ASP A 13 15.58 23.82 28.50
C ASP A 13 16.63 24.94 28.40
N ASP A 14 17.53 25.04 29.39
CA ASP A 14 18.63 26.01 29.37
C ASP A 14 19.57 25.78 28.18
N MET A 15 19.82 24.51 27.83
CA MET A 15 20.60 24.14 26.65
C MET A 15 19.88 24.47 25.32
N PHE A 16 18.54 24.35 25.26
CA PHE A 16 17.78 24.76 24.06
C PHE A 16 17.79 26.28 23.89
N VAL A 17 17.61 27.03 24.98
CA VAL A 17 17.67 28.50 24.96
C VAL A 17 19.04 29.00 24.54
N SER A 18 20.12 28.41 25.08
CA SER A 18 21.50 28.79 24.72
C SER A 18 21.86 28.48 23.27
N LYS A 19 21.30 27.41 22.70
CA LYS A 19 21.44 27.07 21.26
C LYS A 19 20.58 27.96 20.36
N ALA A 20 19.35 28.29 20.76
CA ALA A 20 18.46 29.14 19.98
C ALA A 20 18.95 30.61 19.93
N ALA A 21 19.61 31.07 21.00
CA ALA A 21 20.24 32.39 21.04
C ALA A 21 21.44 32.53 20.06
N LYS A 22 22.05 31.42 19.65
CA LYS A 22 23.06 31.41 18.58
C LYS A 22 22.32 31.49 17.23
N LYS A 23 22.22 32.72 16.70
CA LYS A 23 21.65 32.99 15.37
C LYS A 23 22.30 32.05 14.34
N ALA A 24 21.49 31.26 13.64
CA ALA A 24 21.95 30.41 12.54
C ALA A 24 22.74 31.26 11.53
N ARG A 25 23.88 30.77 11.04
CA ARG A 25 24.68 31.57 10.09
C ARG A 25 23.89 31.67 8.78
N SER A 26 23.86 32.87 8.18
CA SER A 26 23.15 33.07 6.91
C SER A 26 23.66 32.09 5.86
N GLY A 27 22.77 31.26 5.30
CA GLY A 27 23.11 30.24 4.30
C GLY A 27 23.20 28.80 4.82
N GLU A 28 23.32 28.57 6.14
CA GLU A 28 23.32 27.20 6.69
C GLU A 28 21.97 26.49 6.48
N GLU A 29 20.86 27.24 6.59
CA GLU A 29 19.51 26.70 6.33
C GLU A 29 19.33 26.31 4.86
N GLU A 30 19.81 27.14 3.93
CA GLU A 30 19.75 26.87 2.49
C GLU A 30 20.62 25.66 2.13
N GLU A 31 21.82 25.56 2.70
CA GLU A 31 22.69 24.40 2.51
C GLU A 31 22.07 23.13 3.10
N MET A 32 21.44 23.22 4.28
CA MET A 32 20.73 22.09 4.89
C MET A 32 19.55 21.64 4.03
N GLN A 33 18.74 22.57 3.53
CA GLN A 33 17.62 22.27 2.64
C GLN A 33 18.11 21.64 1.33
N ARG A 34 19.18 22.18 0.74
CA ARG A 34 19.81 21.62 -0.46
C ARG A 34 20.33 20.22 -0.22
N ARG A 35 21.06 19.97 0.86
CA ARG A 35 21.56 18.63 1.22
C ARG A 35 20.42 17.65 1.44
N LYS A 36 19.34 18.08 2.10
CA LYS A 36 18.13 17.26 2.31
C LYS A 36 17.46 16.92 0.98
N ALA A 37 17.23 17.90 0.11
CA ALA A 37 16.62 17.70 -1.21
C ALA A 37 17.45 16.75 -2.08
N ILE A 38 18.78 16.91 -2.10
CA ILE A 38 19.69 16.01 -2.83
C ILE A 38 19.61 14.59 -2.27
N SER A 39 19.69 14.42 -0.95
CA SER A 39 19.62 13.10 -0.31
C SER A 39 18.29 12.41 -0.60
N GLU A 40 17.18 13.14 -0.50
CA GLU A 40 15.85 12.62 -0.78
C GLU A 40 15.68 12.23 -2.26
N HIS A 41 16.22 13.02 -3.17
CA HIS A 41 16.20 12.72 -4.60
C HIS A 41 17.01 11.46 -4.91
N GLN A 42 18.24 11.36 -4.38
CA GLN A 42 19.11 10.19 -4.56
C GLN A 42 18.46 8.92 -3.98
N GLN A 43 17.88 9.01 -2.79
CA GLN A 43 17.17 7.89 -2.17
C GLN A 43 15.96 7.45 -3.02
N LEU A 44 15.17 8.40 -3.53
CA LEU A 44 14.02 8.08 -4.39
C LEU A 44 14.46 7.44 -5.71
N ALA A 45 15.46 7.99 -6.38
CA ALA A 45 15.98 7.47 -7.64
C ALA A 45 16.49 6.02 -7.48
N ALA A 46 17.32 5.77 -6.46
CA ALA A 46 17.83 4.43 -6.15
C ALA A 46 16.70 3.42 -5.83
N ARG A 47 15.62 3.88 -5.20
CA ARG A 47 14.44 3.04 -4.92
C ARG A 47 13.62 2.78 -6.16
N MET A 48 13.46 3.76 -7.04
CA MET A 48 12.75 3.63 -8.31
C MET A 48 13.44 2.65 -9.26
N GLU A 49 14.77 2.71 -9.35
CA GLU A 49 15.57 1.83 -10.20
C GLU A 49 15.41 0.35 -9.84
N LYS A 50 15.39 0.03 -8.54
CA LYS A 50 15.23 -1.34 -8.00
C LYS A 50 13.76 -1.69 -7.68
N CYS A 51 12.81 -0.87 -8.12
CA CYS A 51 11.42 -1.06 -7.76
C CYS A 51 10.77 -2.09 -8.69
N PRO A 52 10.28 -3.25 -8.19
CA PRO A 52 9.69 -4.27 -9.05
C PRO A 52 8.35 -3.84 -9.65
N PHE A 53 7.89 -2.61 -9.41
CA PHE A 53 6.60 -2.05 -9.81
C PHE A 53 6.73 -0.85 -10.77
N CYS A 54 7.87 -0.16 -10.79
CA CYS A 54 8.06 0.98 -11.68
C CYS A 54 8.18 0.51 -13.11
N PHE A 55 7.51 1.18 -14.04
CA PHE A 55 7.56 0.85 -15.46
C PHE A 55 8.98 0.87 -16.04
N ASP A 56 9.78 1.84 -15.60
CA ASP A 56 11.16 2.06 -16.07
C ASP A 56 12.20 1.22 -15.30
N SER A 57 11.79 0.42 -14.31
CA SER A 57 12.72 -0.41 -13.54
C SER A 57 13.09 -1.68 -14.30
N SER A 58 14.35 -2.10 -14.18
CA SER A 58 14.87 -3.37 -14.69
C SER A 58 14.26 -4.60 -14.00
N GLU A 59 13.82 -4.47 -12.76
CA GLU A 59 13.22 -5.55 -11.95
C GLU A 59 11.74 -5.83 -12.30
N LEU A 60 11.16 -5.03 -13.20
CA LEU A 60 9.78 -5.19 -13.61
C LEU A 60 9.63 -6.36 -14.61
N SER A 61 8.97 -7.42 -14.17
CA SER A 61 8.45 -8.47 -15.06
C SER A 61 7.29 -7.95 -15.93
N LYS A 62 7.62 -7.43 -17.11
CA LYS A 62 6.67 -6.81 -18.05
C LYS A 62 5.57 -7.77 -18.54
N HIS A 63 5.84 -9.07 -18.59
CA HIS A 63 4.87 -10.10 -19.03
C HIS A 63 3.69 -10.30 -18.08
N LEU A 64 3.72 -9.72 -16.88
CA LEU A 64 2.63 -9.81 -15.91
C LEU A 64 1.62 -8.66 -16.01
N ILE A 65 1.89 -7.68 -16.85
CA ILE A 65 1.02 -6.52 -17.06
C ILE A 65 -0.20 -6.93 -17.88
N ILE A 66 -1.40 -6.59 -17.39
CA ILE A 66 -2.68 -6.94 -18.03
C ILE A 66 -3.34 -5.71 -18.66
N ALA A 67 -3.35 -4.58 -17.95
CA ALA A 67 -3.90 -3.34 -18.46
C ALA A 67 -3.01 -2.16 -18.07
N ILE A 68 -2.94 -1.17 -18.96
CA ILE A 68 -2.20 0.07 -18.76
C ILE A 68 -3.21 1.20 -18.94
N GLY A 69 -3.52 1.89 -17.86
CA GLY A 69 -4.21 3.17 -17.91
C GLY A 69 -3.20 4.32 -17.98
N THR A 70 -3.68 5.54 -18.18
CA THR A 70 -2.84 6.75 -18.32
C THR A 70 -1.91 7.01 -17.12
N LYS A 71 -2.28 6.55 -15.91
CA LYS A 71 -1.48 6.72 -14.68
C LYS A 71 -1.36 5.46 -13.83
N LEU A 72 -1.93 4.34 -14.28
CA LEU A 72 -2.05 3.10 -13.52
C LEU A 72 -1.62 1.92 -14.36
N ILE A 73 -0.86 1.02 -13.74
CA ILE A 73 -0.54 -0.27 -14.33
C ILE A 73 -1.22 -1.34 -13.49
N SER A 74 -1.88 -2.26 -14.18
CA SER A 74 -2.56 -3.39 -13.59
C SER A 74 -1.83 -4.69 -13.95
N ARG A 75 -1.60 -5.56 -12.95
CA ARG A 75 -0.75 -6.75 -13.14
C ARG A 75 -1.02 -7.90 -12.19
N ILE A 76 -0.58 -9.09 -12.57
CA ILE A 76 -0.53 -10.26 -11.69
C ILE A 76 0.78 -10.24 -10.86
N PRO A 77 0.75 -10.70 -9.60
CA PRO A 77 1.95 -11.02 -8.84
C PRO A 77 2.96 -11.94 -9.55
N GLN A 78 4.25 -11.64 -9.37
CA GLN A 78 5.37 -12.48 -9.85
C GLN A 78 5.49 -13.84 -9.13
N GLY A 79 4.78 -14.06 -8.02
CA GLY A 79 4.86 -15.32 -7.28
C GLY A 79 3.78 -15.47 -6.23
N LEU A 80 3.75 -16.66 -5.64
CA LEU A 80 2.91 -17.05 -4.50
C LEU A 80 3.62 -16.61 -3.20
N GLY A 81 3.71 -15.30 -2.93
CA GLY A 81 4.23 -14.72 -1.68
C GLY A 81 5.48 -13.85 -1.76
N ARG A 82 5.90 -13.35 -0.58
CA ARG A 82 6.90 -12.31 -0.21
C ARG A 82 6.43 -10.87 -0.32
N ARG A 83 5.51 -10.60 -1.25
CA ARG A 83 4.80 -9.32 -1.38
C ARG A 83 3.37 -9.47 -1.86
N TYR A 84 2.92 -10.66 -2.22
CA TYR A 84 1.66 -10.90 -2.91
C TYR A 84 1.10 -12.25 -2.51
N LEU A 85 -0.19 -12.37 -2.33
CA LEU A 85 -0.78 -13.65 -1.97
C LEU A 85 -1.70 -14.08 -3.11
N SER A 86 -1.20 -14.84 -4.08
CA SER A 86 -2.04 -15.58 -5.04
C SER A 86 -2.73 -16.72 -4.30
N VAL A 87 -3.65 -16.37 -3.41
CA VAL A 87 -4.47 -17.27 -2.60
C VAL A 87 -5.32 -18.17 -3.50
N VAL A 88 -5.20 -19.47 -3.26
CA VAL A 88 -6.04 -20.59 -3.75
C VAL A 88 -5.96 -20.89 -5.25
N ASN A 89 -6.37 -22.12 -5.58
CA ASN A 89 -6.75 -22.67 -6.89
C ASN A 89 -7.64 -21.74 -7.77
N TYR A 90 -8.03 -20.56 -7.30
CA TYR A 90 -8.74 -19.49 -8.00
C TYR A 90 -7.81 -18.31 -8.41
N LYS A 91 -6.69 -18.64 -9.04
CA LYS A 91 -6.17 -18.04 -10.29
C LYS A 91 -5.98 -16.52 -10.51
N ALA A 92 -6.21 -15.57 -9.60
CA ALA A 92 -5.61 -14.23 -9.75
C ALA A 92 -5.78 -13.29 -8.56
N SER A 93 -4.69 -12.93 -7.89
CA SER A 93 -4.63 -11.63 -7.23
C SER A 93 -4.22 -10.57 -8.25
N PHE A 94 -4.77 -9.38 -8.11
CA PHE A 94 -4.57 -8.30 -9.05
C PHE A 94 -4.02 -7.08 -8.33
N LEU A 95 -3.00 -6.47 -8.90
CA LEU A 95 -2.30 -5.33 -8.33
C LEU A 95 -2.57 -4.11 -9.18
N ILE A 96 -3.07 -3.07 -8.54
CA ILE A 96 -3.17 -1.75 -9.15
C ILE A 96 -2.03 -0.91 -8.60
N CYS A 97 -1.17 -0.47 -9.52
CA CYS A 97 0.08 0.19 -9.20
C CYS A 97 0.10 1.60 -9.79
N GLY A 98 0.43 2.59 -8.95
CA GLY A 98 0.59 3.98 -9.35
C GLY A 98 1.98 4.32 -9.88
N LYS A 99 2.31 5.62 -9.85
CA LYS A 99 3.70 6.06 -9.93
C LYS A 99 4.35 5.89 -8.54
N HIS A 100 5.67 5.67 -8.50
CA HIS A 100 6.44 5.56 -7.24
C HIS A 100 6.38 6.81 -6.37
N LYS A 101 5.90 7.94 -6.92
CA LYS A 101 5.82 9.20 -6.18
C LYS A 101 5.01 8.94 -4.92
N ALA A 102 5.72 8.99 -3.79
CA ALA A 102 5.17 8.71 -2.48
C ALA A 102 3.86 9.49 -2.37
N ILE A 103 2.79 8.77 -2.04
CA ILE A 103 1.52 9.38 -1.66
C ILE A 103 1.89 10.49 -0.68
N MET A 104 1.67 11.75 -1.06
CA MET A 104 1.49 12.94 -0.22
C MET A 104 2.16 14.23 -0.69
N GLU A 105 3.22 14.21 -1.51
CA GLU A 105 3.89 15.48 -1.87
C GLU A 105 3.18 16.28 -2.97
N ASP A 106 2.25 15.68 -3.70
CA ASP A 106 1.46 16.37 -4.73
C ASP A 106 0.05 16.78 -4.26
N LEU A 107 -0.22 16.88 -2.95
CA LEU A 107 -1.52 17.41 -2.48
C LEU A 107 -1.49 18.91 -2.10
N SER A 108 -0.34 19.58 -2.24
CA SER A 108 -0.21 21.03 -2.05
C SER A 108 -0.61 21.84 -3.28
N THR A 109 -0.72 21.20 -4.44
CA THR A 109 -1.47 21.75 -5.57
C THR A 109 -2.77 20.98 -5.69
N VAL A 110 -3.88 21.70 -5.63
CA VAL A 110 -5.15 21.37 -6.26
C VAL A 110 -4.90 21.30 -7.79
N SER A 111 -4.01 20.41 -8.22
CA SER A 111 -3.87 20.02 -9.60
C SER A 111 -4.77 18.80 -9.77
N ASN A 112 -5.53 18.77 -10.87
CA ASN A 112 -6.48 17.72 -11.27
C ASN A 112 -5.92 16.27 -11.32
N SER A 113 -4.69 16.05 -10.86
CA SER A 113 -3.89 14.85 -11.02
C SER A 113 -4.17 13.74 -9.98
N ASN A 114 -4.51 14.10 -8.74
CA ASN A 114 -4.83 13.13 -7.68
C ASN A 114 -6.28 12.66 -7.70
N TYR A 115 -7.21 13.52 -8.15
CA TYR A 115 -8.59 13.14 -8.43
C TYR A 115 -8.64 12.01 -9.47
N THR A 116 -7.75 12.06 -10.47
CA THR A 116 -7.67 11.03 -11.51
C THR A 116 -7.22 9.69 -10.95
N PHE A 117 -6.13 9.59 -10.15
CA PHE A 117 -5.65 8.30 -9.63
C PHE A 117 -6.71 7.57 -8.80
N PHE A 118 -7.32 8.27 -7.83
CA PHE A 118 -8.34 7.65 -6.99
C PHE A 118 -9.59 7.26 -7.79
N PHE A 119 -10.03 8.14 -8.68
CA PHE A 119 -11.13 7.83 -9.59
C PHE A 119 -10.83 6.56 -10.39
N PHE A 120 -9.63 6.45 -10.96
CA PHE A 120 -9.21 5.24 -11.66
C PHE A 120 -9.12 4.01 -10.75
N LYS A 121 -8.62 4.14 -9.50
CA LYS A 121 -8.65 3.06 -8.49
C LYS A 121 -10.08 2.56 -8.29
N GLN A 122 -11.06 3.46 -8.15
CA GLN A 122 -12.47 3.10 -7.99
C GLN A 122 -13.09 2.49 -9.24
N VAL A 123 -12.75 2.97 -10.44
CA VAL A 123 -13.21 2.37 -11.71
C VAL A 123 -12.66 0.95 -11.88
N PHE A 124 -11.36 0.74 -11.61
CA PHE A 124 -10.78 -0.60 -11.59
C PHE A 124 -11.44 -1.50 -10.56
N ARG A 125 -11.64 -1.01 -9.33
CA ARG A 125 -12.33 -1.75 -8.27
C ARG A 125 -13.71 -2.21 -8.74
N ARG A 126 -14.52 -1.30 -9.32
CA ARG A 126 -15.85 -1.64 -9.86
C ARG A 126 -15.80 -2.67 -10.99
N ALA A 127 -14.84 -2.55 -11.90
CA ALA A 127 -14.69 -3.51 -12.99
C ALA A 127 -14.26 -4.90 -12.49
N LEU A 128 -13.34 -4.96 -11.52
CA LEU A 128 -12.91 -6.22 -10.90
C LEU A 128 -14.04 -6.89 -10.14
N VAL A 129 -14.77 -6.14 -9.29
CA VAL A 129 -15.92 -6.70 -8.56
C VAL A 129 -16.95 -7.28 -9.52
N LYS A 130 -17.33 -6.56 -10.57
CA LYS A 130 -18.26 -7.08 -11.59
C LYS A 130 -17.75 -8.34 -12.30
N MET A 131 -16.44 -8.41 -12.57
CA MET A 131 -15.82 -9.57 -13.21
C MET A 131 -15.85 -10.80 -12.29
N PHE A 132 -15.54 -10.62 -11.01
CA PHE A 132 -15.51 -11.71 -10.04
C PHE A 132 -16.90 -12.14 -9.59
N GLU A 133 -17.85 -11.20 -9.47
CA GLU A 133 -19.26 -11.49 -9.20
C GLU A 133 -19.87 -12.38 -10.28
N ALA A 134 -19.57 -12.12 -11.56
CA ALA A 134 -19.98 -12.97 -12.69
C ALA A 134 -19.38 -14.38 -12.67
N LYS A 135 -18.38 -14.62 -11.80
CA LYS A 135 -17.75 -15.93 -11.57
C LYS A 135 -18.11 -16.53 -10.22
N ASP A 136 -19.11 -15.97 -9.55
CA ASP A 136 -19.55 -16.39 -8.23
C ASP A 136 -18.47 -16.28 -7.14
N LEU A 137 -17.60 -15.28 -7.29
CA LEU A 137 -16.55 -14.94 -6.32
C LEU A 137 -16.81 -13.57 -5.71
N ASP A 138 -16.36 -13.38 -4.49
CA ASP A 138 -16.27 -12.07 -3.83
C ASP A 138 -14.81 -11.58 -3.81
N CYS A 139 -14.58 -10.33 -3.43
CA CYS A 139 -13.30 -9.65 -3.51
C CYS A 139 -12.98 -8.89 -2.24
N VAL A 140 -11.77 -9.07 -1.73
CA VAL A 140 -11.20 -8.20 -0.69
C VAL A 140 -10.10 -7.34 -1.30
N PHE A 141 -10.15 -6.05 -1.03
CA PHE A 141 -9.12 -5.12 -1.45
C PHE A 141 -8.29 -4.66 -0.26
N ILE A 142 -6.96 -4.73 -0.37
CA ILE A 142 -6.05 -4.37 0.71
C ILE A 142 -5.08 -3.29 0.23
N GLU A 143 -4.85 -2.33 1.11
CA GLU A 143 -3.80 -1.33 1.00
C GLU A 143 -2.99 -1.36 2.30
N THR A 144 -1.66 -1.45 2.20
CA THR A 144 -0.79 -1.44 3.39
C THR A 144 0.34 -0.46 3.17
N ASN A 145 0.36 0.59 3.98
CA ASN A 145 1.37 1.63 3.95
C ASN A 145 2.16 1.63 5.27
N MET A 146 3.30 0.94 5.27
CA MET A 146 4.12 0.76 6.46
C MET A 146 4.98 1.97 6.81
N SER A 147 5.52 2.68 5.82
CA SER A 147 6.52 3.72 6.10
C SER A 147 6.65 4.72 4.96
N MET A 148 6.35 5.97 5.26
CA MET A 148 6.51 7.10 4.33
C MET A 148 7.99 7.43 4.06
N LYS A 149 8.86 7.26 5.07
CA LYS A 149 10.30 7.53 4.95
C LYS A 149 10.97 6.59 3.94
N LYS A 150 10.55 5.33 3.93
CA LYS A 150 11.10 4.31 3.02
C LYS A 150 10.54 4.40 1.60
N ARG A 151 9.55 5.28 1.34
CA ARG A 151 8.94 5.55 0.03
C ARG A 151 8.67 4.25 -0.74
N TYR A 152 7.95 3.30 -0.12
CA TYR A 152 7.56 2.09 -0.84
C TYR A 152 6.55 2.43 -1.94
N HIS A 153 6.56 1.62 -3.00
CA HIS A 153 5.55 1.76 -4.05
C HIS A 153 4.17 1.43 -3.47
N MET A 154 3.18 2.29 -3.72
CA MET A 154 1.78 2.01 -3.37
C MET A 154 1.24 0.84 -4.18
N VAL A 155 0.74 -0.17 -3.47
CA VAL A 155 0.11 -1.34 -4.08
C VAL A 155 -1.30 -1.46 -3.51
N TYR A 156 -2.30 -1.42 -4.39
CA TYR A 156 -3.67 -1.77 -4.04
C TYR A 156 -3.94 -3.17 -4.56
N GLU A 157 -4.10 -4.11 -3.63
CA GLU A 157 -4.23 -5.53 -3.92
C GLU A 157 -5.69 -5.93 -3.93
N CYS A 158 -6.11 -6.66 -4.96
CA CYS A 158 -7.41 -7.32 -5.03
C CYS A 158 -7.19 -8.82 -4.89
N ILE A 159 -7.86 -9.43 -3.92
CA ILE A 159 -7.78 -10.86 -3.63
C ILE A 159 -9.20 -11.43 -3.76
N PRO A 160 -9.48 -12.20 -4.82
CA PRO A 160 -10.75 -12.88 -4.96
C PRO A 160 -10.81 -14.07 -4.02
N LEU A 161 -12.01 -14.38 -3.55
CA LEU A 161 -12.28 -15.47 -2.63
C LEU A 161 -13.71 -15.98 -2.82
N PRO A 162 -14.04 -17.21 -2.39
CA PRO A 162 -15.40 -17.73 -2.47
C PRO A 162 -16.37 -16.83 -1.70
N LYS A 163 -17.59 -16.63 -2.22
CA LYS A 163 -18.59 -15.73 -1.61
C LYS A 163 -18.84 -16.03 -0.13
N GLU A 164 -18.97 -17.32 0.23
CA GLU A 164 -19.18 -17.76 1.62
C GLU A 164 -18.09 -17.26 2.57
N VAL A 165 -16.83 -17.22 2.10
CA VAL A 165 -15.70 -16.70 2.87
C VAL A 165 -15.70 -15.17 2.87
N GLY A 166 -16.18 -14.55 1.80
CA GLY A 166 -16.30 -13.11 1.64
C GLY A 166 -17.28 -12.48 2.60
N ASP A 167 -18.45 -13.13 2.77
CA ASP A 167 -19.47 -12.71 3.72
C ASP A 167 -18.94 -12.71 5.17
N MET A 168 -18.00 -13.61 5.48
CA MET A 168 -17.35 -13.70 6.79
C MET A 168 -16.13 -12.78 6.93
N ALA A 169 -15.55 -12.31 5.84
CA ALA A 169 -14.31 -11.52 5.85
C ALA A 169 -14.39 -10.28 6.76
N PRO A 170 -15.48 -9.46 6.76
CA PRO A 170 -15.59 -8.34 7.69
C PRO A 170 -15.44 -8.73 9.16
N ILE A 171 -15.93 -9.89 9.57
CA ILE A 171 -15.86 -10.37 10.96
C ILE A 171 -14.41 -10.71 11.32
N TYR A 172 -13.71 -11.47 10.46
CA TYR A 172 -12.31 -11.83 10.66
C TYR A 172 -11.40 -10.61 10.71
N PHE A 173 -11.55 -9.68 9.76
CA PHE A 173 -10.76 -8.46 9.73
C PHE A 173 -11.04 -7.57 10.93
N LYS A 174 -12.31 -7.43 11.35
CA LYS A 174 -12.66 -6.66 12.54
C LYS A 174 -12.00 -7.21 13.79
N LYS A 175 -12.08 -8.53 14.00
CA LYS A 175 -11.45 -9.20 15.14
C LYS A 175 -9.93 -9.05 15.11
N ALA A 176 -9.31 -9.37 13.97
CA ALA A 176 -7.87 -9.31 13.83
C ALA A 176 -7.32 -7.89 14.05
N ILE A 177 -7.97 -6.84 13.54
CA ILE A 177 -7.52 -5.45 13.75
C ILE A 177 -7.62 -5.05 15.23
N MET A 178 -8.67 -5.49 15.93
CA MET A 178 -8.81 -5.20 17.37
C MET A 178 -7.72 -5.87 18.23
N GLU A 179 -7.25 -7.05 17.79
CA GLU A 179 -6.24 -7.87 18.46
C GLU A 179 -4.79 -7.58 18.02
N ALA A 180 -4.58 -6.92 16.86
CA ALA A 180 -3.26 -6.76 16.24
C ALA A 180 -2.33 -5.77 16.91
N ASP A 181 -2.87 -4.71 17.51
CA ASP A 181 -2.09 -3.60 18.07
C ASP A 181 -2.15 -3.55 19.59
N GLU A 182 -1.19 -2.83 20.18
CA GLU A 182 -1.06 -2.66 21.63
C GLU A 182 -2.40 -2.33 22.29
N GLU A 183 -2.67 -2.95 23.45
CA GLU A 183 -3.92 -2.75 24.20
C GLU A 183 -4.17 -1.28 24.53
N TRP A 184 -3.09 -0.50 24.66
CA TRP A 184 -3.08 0.92 24.99
C TRP A 184 -2.68 1.81 23.80
N SER A 185 -3.26 1.57 22.63
CA SER A 185 -3.08 2.43 21.45
C SER A 185 -3.65 3.84 21.69
N MET A 186 -2.95 4.87 21.20
CA MET A 186 -3.43 6.27 21.28
C MET A 186 -4.54 6.54 20.28
N ASN A 187 -4.49 5.90 19.11
CA ASN A 187 -5.48 6.04 18.06
C ASN A 187 -6.59 4.99 18.18
N LYS A 188 -7.76 5.29 17.60
CA LYS A 188 -8.82 4.29 17.48
C LYS A 188 -8.31 3.10 16.67
N LYS A 189 -8.32 1.90 17.26
CA LYS A 189 -7.87 0.68 16.58
C LYS A 189 -8.63 0.42 15.28
N ILE A 190 -9.94 0.65 15.26
CA ILE A 190 -10.75 0.49 14.05
C ILE A 190 -11.36 1.82 13.63
N ILE A 191 -11.20 2.13 12.34
CA ILE A 191 -11.81 3.26 11.66
C ILE A 191 -12.75 2.69 10.60
N ASP A 192 -14.04 2.99 10.71
CA ASP A 192 -15.03 2.56 9.74
C ASP A 192 -14.93 3.40 8.45
N LEU A 193 -14.82 2.72 7.31
CA LEU A 193 -14.74 3.30 5.97
C LEU A 193 -16.05 3.17 5.19
N SER A 194 -17.13 2.66 5.80
CA SER A 194 -18.45 2.51 5.18
C SER A 194 -18.97 3.81 4.53
N SER A 195 -18.78 4.94 5.21
CA SER A 195 -19.27 6.27 4.80
C SER A 195 -18.19 7.19 4.26
N LYS A 196 -16.91 6.91 4.56
CA LYS A 196 -15.78 7.81 4.27
C LYS A 196 -14.58 7.05 3.73
N ASP A 197 -13.93 7.62 2.72
CA ASP A 197 -12.69 7.09 2.15
C ASP A 197 -11.51 7.22 3.12
N VAL A 198 -10.52 6.32 2.99
CA VAL A 198 -9.29 6.26 3.82
C VAL A 198 -8.62 7.63 3.92
N ARG A 199 -8.59 8.40 2.82
CA ARG A 199 -7.94 9.72 2.75
C ARG A 199 -8.61 10.79 3.62
N ARG A 200 -9.89 10.63 3.92
CA ARG A 200 -10.64 11.53 4.82
C ARG A 200 -10.63 11.05 6.26
N SER A 201 -10.37 9.77 6.47
CA SER A 201 -10.46 9.12 7.78
C SER A 201 -9.09 8.97 8.46
N VAL A 202 -8.01 8.86 7.69
CA VAL A 202 -6.63 8.72 8.21
C VAL A 202 -5.85 10.01 7.98
N PRO A 203 -5.24 10.59 9.04
CA PRO A 203 -4.38 11.75 8.91
C PRO A 203 -3.17 11.50 8.01
N LYS A 204 -2.78 12.58 7.34
CA LYS A 204 -1.67 12.63 6.41
C LYS A 204 -0.34 12.34 7.11
N GLY A 205 0.50 11.49 6.51
CA GLY A 205 1.85 11.18 6.99
C GLY A 205 1.97 10.01 7.96
N LEU A 206 0.84 9.43 8.41
CA LEU A 206 0.83 8.26 9.28
C LEU A 206 0.81 6.95 8.48
N PRO A 207 1.55 5.91 8.91
CA PRO A 207 1.37 4.55 8.42
C PRO A 207 -0.06 4.04 8.67
N TYR A 208 -0.60 3.29 7.71
CA TYR A 208 -1.94 2.72 7.84
C TYR A 208 -2.10 1.41 7.10
N PHE A 209 -3.05 0.63 7.57
CA PHE A 209 -3.63 -0.51 6.89
C PHE A 209 -5.09 -0.19 6.56
N SER A 210 -5.54 -0.52 5.35
CA SER A 210 -6.95 -0.43 5.00
C SER A 210 -7.40 -1.64 4.21
N VAL A 211 -8.61 -2.10 4.47
CA VAL A 211 -9.28 -3.18 3.78
C VAL A 211 -10.66 -2.73 3.32
N ASP A 212 -11.06 -3.10 2.11
CA ASP A 212 -12.40 -2.91 1.57
C ASP A 212 -13.00 -4.25 1.12
N PHE A 213 -14.33 -4.40 1.24
CA PHE A 213 -15.07 -5.62 0.89
C PHE A 213 -15.94 -5.37 -0.34
N GLY A 214 -15.60 -5.96 -1.48
CA GLY A 214 -16.33 -5.79 -2.74
C GLY A 214 -16.44 -4.32 -3.14
N LEU A 215 -17.66 -3.78 -3.20
CA LEU A 215 -17.94 -2.34 -3.38
C LEU A 215 -18.27 -1.60 -2.07
N GLN A 216 -18.46 -2.35 -0.99
CA GLN A 216 -18.79 -1.81 0.32
C GLN A 216 -17.52 -1.24 0.98
N GLY A 217 -17.67 -0.20 1.80
CA GLY A 217 -16.55 0.28 2.61
C GLY A 217 -16.12 -0.78 3.62
N GLY A 218 -14.84 -0.80 3.98
CA GLY A 218 -14.33 -1.72 5.01
C GLY A 218 -13.75 -0.98 6.21
N PHE A 219 -12.54 -1.35 6.61
CA PHE A 219 -11.89 -0.85 7.82
C PHE A 219 -10.53 -0.23 7.51
N ALA A 220 -10.15 0.78 8.28
CA ALA A 220 -8.79 1.27 8.36
C ALA A 220 -8.26 1.13 9.79
N HIS A 221 -6.95 1.03 9.89
CA HIS A 221 -6.18 0.97 11.12
C HIS A 221 -4.91 1.82 10.94
N ILE A 222 -4.65 2.72 11.89
CA ILE A 222 -3.42 3.52 11.93
C ILE A 222 -2.36 2.65 12.61
N ILE A 223 -1.22 2.44 11.94
CA ILE A 223 -0.16 1.58 12.45
C ILE A 223 0.79 2.43 13.30
N GLU A 224 0.78 2.22 14.61
CA GLU A 224 1.65 2.92 15.56
C GLU A 224 3.04 2.27 15.63
N ASP A 225 3.10 0.95 15.89
CA ASP A 225 4.34 0.18 15.93
C ASP A 225 4.55 -0.68 14.66
N GLN A 226 5.44 -0.20 13.78
CA GLN A 226 5.84 -0.89 12.55
C GLN A 226 6.60 -2.20 12.77
N HIS A 227 7.13 -2.45 13.98
CA HIS A 227 7.85 -3.68 14.30
C HIS A 227 6.91 -4.82 14.68
N LYS A 228 5.81 -4.50 15.36
CA LYS A 228 4.77 -5.47 15.75
C LYS A 228 3.79 -5.74 14.61
N PHE A 229 3.49 -4.73 13.80
CA PHE A 229 2.54 -4.89 12.70
C PHE A 229 3.19 -5.54 11.46
N PRO A 230 2.77 -6.75 11.05
CA PRO A 230 3.36 -7.40 9.89
C PRO A 230 2.91 -6.72 8.59
N HIS A 231 3.86 -6.46 7.68
CA HIS A 231 3.55 -5.91 6.34
C HIS A 231 2.65 -6.81 5.47
N TYR A 232 2.44 -8.06 5.86
CA TYR A 232 1.54 -9.03 5.23
C TYR A 232 0.27 -9.27 6.05
N PHE A 233 -0.07 -8.41 7.02
CA PHE A 233 -1.20 -8.59 7.94
C PHE A 233 -2.50 -9.05 7.26
N GLY A 234 -2.98 -8.30 6.25
CA GLY A 234 -4.22 -8.67 5.56
C GLY A 234 -4.14 -9.99 4.79
N LYS A 235 -2.94 -10.38 4.35
CA LYS A 235 -2.68 -11.66 3.69
C LYS A 235 -2.72 -12.83 4.66
N GLU A 236 -2.22 -12.62 5.89
CA GLU A 236 -2.29 -13.63 6.95
C GLU A 236 -3.72 -13.91 7.36
N ILE A 237 -4.57 -12.88 7.46
CA ILE A 237 -6.01 -13.05 7.74
C ILE A 237 -6.68 -13.85 6.62
N ILE A 238 -6.50 -13.44 5.36
CA ILE A 238 -7.10 -14.15 4.22
C ILE A 238 -6.56 -15.57 4.08
N GLY A 239 -5.26 -15.76 4.30
CA GLY A 239 -4.63 -17.09 4.32
C GLY A 239 -5.21 -18.00 5.40
N GLY A 240 -5.46 -17.45 6.59
CA GLY A 240 -6.13 -18.17 7.68
C GLY A 240 -7.59 -18.51 7.37
N MET A 241 -8.34 -17.58 6.77
CA MET A 241 -9.74 -17.83 6.35
C MET A 241 -9.87 -18.93 5.28
N LEU A 242 -8.81 -19.14 4.48
CA LEU A 242 -8.80 -20.09 3.36
C LEU A 242 -7.94 -21.34 3.65
N ASP A 243 -7.56 -21.52 4.91
CA ASP A 243 -6.74 -22.65 5.39
C ASP A 243 -5.50 -22.92 4.54
N LEU A 244 -4.73 -21.86 4.29
CA LEU A 244 -3.54 -21.90 3.43
C LEU A 244 -2.23 -21.98 4.23
N GLU A 245 -1.18 -22.51 3.60
CA GLU A 245 0.14 -22.60 4.24
C GLU A 245 0.81 -21.22 4.42
N PRO A 246 1.34 -20.87 5.62
CA PRO A 246 1.96 -19.57 5.89
C PRO A 246 3.14 -19.17 4.99
N ARG A 247 3.77 -20.13 4.32
CA ARG A 247 4.84 -19.87 3.35
C ARG A 247 4.38 -18.95 2.21
N LEU A 248 3.10 -19.02 1.86
CA LEU A 248 2.48 -18.27 0.75
C LEU A 248 2.37 -16.76 1.00
N TRP A 249 2.35 -16.28 2.26
CA TRP A 249 2.37 -14.84 2.54
C TRP A 249 3.68 -14.36 3.16
N ARG A 250 4.38 -15.20 3.94
CA ARG A 250 5.62 -14.79 4.62
C ARG A 250 6.86 -14.75 3.72
N LYS A 251 7.11 -15.82 2.94
CA LYS A 251 8.38 -15.98 2.20
C LYS A 251 8.25 -15.88 0.69
N GLY A 252 7.13 -16.32 0.14
CA GLY A 252 6.97 -16.37 -1.29
C GLY A 252 7.60 -17.55 -1.97
N VAL A 253 6.77 -18.23 -2.76
CA VAL A 253 7.18 -19.25 -3.70
C VAL A 253 7.30 -18.57 -5.07
N ARG A 254 8.52 -18.55 -5.59
CA ARG A 254 8.78 -18.12 -6.97
C ARG A 254 8.12 -19.12 -7.91
N GLN A 255 7.42 -18.60 -8.90
CA GLN A 255 6.82 -19.42 -9.95
C GLN A 255 7.68 -19.40 -11.20
N ASN A 256 7.62 -20.48 -11.97
CA ASN A 256 8.29 -20.54 -13.26
C ASN A 256 7.62 -19.59 -14.26
N PHE A 257 8.39 -19.11 -15.24
CA PHE A 257 7.91 -18.18 -16.27
C PHE A 257 6.68 -18.71 -17.01
N GLU A 258 6.65 -20.01 -17.34
CA GLU A 258 5.54 -20.62 -18.06
C GLU A 258 4.24 -20.66 -17.22
N GLU A 259 4.35 -20.90 -15.91
CA GLU A 259 3.18 -20.84 -15.01
C GLU A 259 2.61 -19.43 -14.91
N GLN A 260 3.51 -18.44 -14.78
CA GLN A 260 3.14 -17.03 -14.77
C GLN A 260 2.42 -16.65 -16.07
N ARG A 261 2.98 -17.03 -17.22
CA ARG A 261 2.40 -16.76 -18.54
C ARG A 261 1.01 -17.36 -18.68
N LYS A 262 0.80 -18.62 -18.26
CA LYS A 262 -0.52 -19.28 -18.28
C LYS A 262 -1.55 -18.52 -17.44
N LYS A 263 -1.19 -18.07 -16.24
CA LYS A 263 -2.07 -17.26 -15.38
C LYS A 263 -2.43 -15.93 -16.01
N VAL A 264 -1.45 -15.23 -16.61
CA VAL A 264 -1.68 -13.95 -17.29
C VAL A 264 -2.63 -14.12 -18.47
N LEU A 265 -2.40 -15.12 -19.32
CA LEU A 265 -3.26 -15.39 -20.47
C LEU A 265 -4.69 -15.72 -20.04
N GLN A 266 -4.84 -16.54 -19.00
CA GLN A 266 -6.15 -16.88 -18.46
C GLN A 266 -6.87 -15.65 -17.89
N PHE A 267 -6.18 -14.83 -17.09
CA PHE A 267 -6.78 -13.64 -16.53
C PHE A 267 -7.10 -12.60 -17.61
N ALA A 268 -6.24 -12.44 -18.62
CA ALA A 268 -6.49 -11.54 -19.73
C ALA A 268 -7.77 -11.89 -20.49
N GLN A 269 -8.08 -13.19 -20.63
CA GLN A 269 -9.36 -13.65 -21.19
C GLN A 269 -10.55 -13.24 -20.31
N TRP A 270 -10.42 -13.37 -18.98
CA TRP A 270 -11.46 -12.96 -18.03
C TRP A 270 -11.67 -11.45 -17.99
N TRP A 271 -10.58 -10.68 -18.07
CA TRP A 271 -10.59 -9.23 -18.02
C TRP A 271 -11.11 -8.59 -19.31
N LYS A 272 -10.97 -9.26 -20.46
CA LYS A 272 -11.29 -8.71 -21.79
C LYS A 272 -12.67 -8.02 -21.89
N PRO A 273 -13.78 -8.57 -21.35
CA PRO A 273 -15.09 -7.90 -21.41
C PRO A 273 -15.22 -6.69 -20.48
N TYR A 274 -14.40 -6.61 -19.44
CA TYR A 274 -14.43 -5.58 -18.40
C TYR A 274 -13.33 -4.52 -18.58
N ASP A 275 -12.51 -4.68 -19.62
CA ASP A 275 -11.36 -3.84 -19.88
C ASP A 275 -11.77 -2.46 -20.41
N PHE A 276 -11.99 -1.53 -19.49
CA PHE A 276 -12.33 -0.15 -19.81
C PHE A 276 -11.13 0.66 -20.32
N THR A 277 -9.90 0.15 -20.24
CA THR A 277 -8.69 0.85 -20.71
C THR A 277 -8.53 0.80 -22.22
N LYS A 278 -9.22 -0.14 -22.89
CA LYS A 278 -9.19 -0.33 -24.35
C LYS A 278 -10.34 0.34 -25.09
N LYS A 279 -11.16 1.16 -24.44
CA LYS A 279 -12.15 1.98 -25.14
C LYS A 279 -11.41 2.95 -26.07
N LYS A 280 -11.17 2.50 -27.30
CA LYS A 280 -11.13 3.36 -28.47
C LYS A 280 -12.51 3.99 -28.58
N GLU A 281 -12.52 5.29 -28.84
CA GLU A 281 -13.63 5.93 -29.54
C GLU A 281 -14.07 5.10 -30.75
#